data_AF-A0A553PSI9-F1
#
_entry.id   AF-A0A553PSI9-F1
#
_cell.length_a   1.000
_cell.length_b   1.000
_cell.length_c   1.000
_cell.angle_alpha   90.00
_cell.angle_beta   90.00
_cell.angle_gamma   90.00
#
_symmetry.space_group_name_H-M   'P 1'
#
loop_
_entity.id
_entity.type
_entity.pdbx_description
1 polymer ?
#
loop_
_entity_poly.entity_id
_entity_poly.type
_entity_poly.pdbx_seq_one_letter_code
_entity_poly.pdbx_strand_id
1 'polypeptide(L)'
;MVKAVDAVSIKLPIFWETNPKSWFTLVKAQFSLQPLNSPNSTTLFKQTTGVCTNQYSELKGVLLEVFGKSEAQLYRELFEIAGLGDQRSTALLRHMQALVDPKDQKSKLLRAFLLSRLPPTIQQALGRNPPPDIMDLAKAADEVLEASDHSSTFIQPVLRGNHSRTSGVKSKPLRCWYHASYGLKARKCLHTTLTLCDMSNAPSAGNVSADN
;
A
#
# COMPACT_ATOMS: atom_id res chain seq x y z
N MET A 1 -57.50 0.61 24.45
CA MET A 1 -56.37 1.28 25.14
C MET A 1 -55.37 1.70 24.07
N VAL A 2 -55.50 2.92 23.55
CA VAL A 2 -54.58 3.45 22.52
C VAL A 2 -53.32 3.88 23.26
N LYS A 3 -52.18 3.25 22.97
CA LYS A 3 -50.89 3.69 23.52
C LYS A 3 -50.65 5.11 23.04
N ALA A 4 -50.61 6.06 23.96
CA ALA A 4 -50.01 7.36 23.72
C ALA A 4 -48.54 7.10 23.37
N VAL A 5 -48.20 7.26 22.10
CA VAL A 5 -46.81 7.25 21.67
C VAL A 5 -46.27 8.61 22.08
N ASP A 6 -45.45 8.63 23.12
CA ASP A 6 -44.76 9.83 23.57
C ASP A 6 -44.15 10.55 22.37
N ALA A 7 -44.51 11.82 22.19
CA ALA A 7 -44.00 12.66 21.13
C ALA A 7 -42.50 12.89 21.37
N VAL A 8 -41.67 12.01 20.80
CA VAL A 8 -40.21 12.18 20.80
C VAL A 8 -39.91 13.52 20.13
N SER A 9 -39.38 14.47 20.90
CA SER A 9 -38.92 15.76 20.39
C SER A 9 -37.67 15.52 19.54
N ILE A 10 -37.87 15.40 18.22
CA ILE A 10 -36.77 15.24 17.27
C ILE A 10 -36.08 16.59 17.10
N LYS A 11 -34.86 16.70 17.61
CA LYS A 11 -33.97 17.82 17.32
C LYS A 11 -33.09 17.47 16.12
N LEU A 12 -33.28 18.22 15.04
CA LEU A 12 -32.44 18.11 13.87
C LEU A 12 -31.06 18.76 14.13
N PRO A 13 -29.97 18.13 13.68
CA PRO A 13 -28.65 18.75 13.71
C PRO A 13 -28.55 19.84 12.64
N ILE A 14 -27.58 20.74 12.82
CA ILE A 14 -27.21 21.73 11.80
C ILE A 14 -26.94 21.04 10.46
N PHE A 15 -27.31 21.71 9.37
CA PHE A 15 -27.07 21.18 8.03
C PHE A 15 -25.57 21.13 7.74
N TRP A 16 -25.11 20.05 7.10
CA TRP A 16 -23.70 19.84 6.76
C TRP A 16 -23.48 20.04 5.26
N GLU A 17 -23.07 21.25 4.86
CA GLU A 17 -22.81 21.60 3.46
C GLU A 17 -21.66 20.79 2.85
N THR A 18 -20.65 20.43 3.65
CA THR A 18 -19.50 19.64 3.21
C THR A 18 -19.85 18.17 2.94
N ASN A 19 -20.88 17.65 3.59
CA ASN A 19 -21.34 16.27 3.41
C ASN A 19 -22.85 16.15 3.62
N PRO A 20 -23.65 16.59 2.62
CA PRO A 20 -25.10 16.58 2.72
C PRO A 20 -25.65 15.14 2.76
N LYS A 21 -24.99 14.18 2.10
CA LYS A 21 -25.41 12.75 2.08
C LYS A 21 -25.43 12.15 3.49
N SER A 22 -24.42 12.43 4.32
CA SER A 22 -24.38 11.95 5.70
C SER A 22 -25.44 12.59 6.58
N TRP A 23 -25.71 13.90 6.40
CA TRP A 23 -26.78 14.58 7.12
C TRP A 23 -28.14 13.94 6.82
N PHE A 24 -28.47 13.68 5.55
CA PHE A 24 -29.72 13.00 5.18
C PHE A 24 -29.85 11.58 5.76
N THR A 25 -28.74 10.86 5.88
CA THR A 25 -28.74 9.52 6.51
C THR A 25 -29.14 9.61 7.97
N LEU A 26 -28.60 10.60 8.69
CA LEU A 26 -28.94 10.85 10.09
C LEU A 26 -30.39 11.30 10.26
N VAL A 27 -30.86 12.21 9.41
CA VAL A 27 -32.27 12.66 9.38
C VAL A 27 -33.21 11.47 9.18
N LYS A 28 -32.93 10.60 8.21
CA LYS A 28 -33.72 9.39 7.98
C LYS A 28 -33.75 8.47 9.20
N ALA A 29 -32.63 8.33 9.90
CA ALA A 29 -32.56 7.51 11.11
C ALA A 29 -33.41 8.10 12.23
N GLN A 30 -33.34 9.41 12.45
CA GLN A 30 -34.15 10.11 13.46
C GLN A 30 -35.66 10.05 13.16
N PHE A 31 -36.03 10.21 11.90
CA PHE A 31 -37.42 10.12 11.44
C PHE A 31 -37.87 8.68 11.13
N SER A 32 -37.12 7.64 11.50
CA SER A 32 -37.50 6.26 11.17
C SER A 32 -38.84 5.83 11.76
N LEU A 33 -39.32 6.51 12.82
CA LEU A 33 -40.59 6.23 13.50
C LEU A 33 -41.66 7.31 13.22
N GLN A 34 -41.38 8.31 12.39
CA GLN A 34 -42.29 9.43 12.10
C GLN A 34 -42.38 9.76 10.60
N PRO A 35 -43.53 10.23 10.11
CA PRO A 35 -43.66 10.62 8.72
C PRO A 35 -42.79 11.84 8.38
N LEU A 36 -41.85 11.66 7.45
CA LEU A 36 -40.95 12.70 6.91
C LEU A 36 -41.68 13.86 6.21
N ASN A 37 -42.93 13.65 5.75
CA ASN A 37 -43.74 14.66 5.06
C ASN A 37 -44.86 15.24 5.96
N SER A 38 -44.68 15.19 7.28
CA SER A 38 -45.59 15.86 8.23
C SER A 38 -45.38 17.38 8.21
N PRO A 39 -46.40 18.20 8.56
CA PRO A 39 -46.22 19.65 8.68
C PRO A 39 -45.12 20.03 9.71
N ASN A 40 -44.94 19.22 10.76
CA ASN A 40 -43.90 19.41 11.77
C ASN A 40 -42.50 19.17 11.18
N SER A 41 -42.29 18.07 10.45
CA SER A 41 -41.01 17.78 9.81
C SER A 41 -40.65 18.80 8.73
N THR A 42 -41.64 19.23 7.93
CA THR A 42 -41.45 20.29 6.93
C THR A 42 -41.04 21.62 7.57
N THR A 43 -41.61 21.98 8.72
CA THR A 43 -41.23 23.19 9.45
C THR A 43 -39.79 23.09 10.00
N LEU A 44 -39.43 21.93 10.56
CA LEU A 44 -38.07 21.67 11.04
C LEU A 44 -37.03 21.70 9.91
N PHE A 45 -37.36 21.18 8.73
CA PHE A 45 -36.48 21.24 7.55
C PHE A 45 -36.29 22.68 7.05
N LYS A 46 -37.37 23.46 6.96
CA LYS A 46 -37.29 24.89 6.60
C LYS A 46 -36.39 25.66 7.56
N GLN A 47 -36.51 25.41 8.87
CA GLN A 47 -35.69 26.06 9.88
C GLN A 47 -34.19 25.69 9.78
N THR A 48 -33.88 24.45 9.40
CA THR A 48 -32.50 23.95 9.38
C THR A 48 -31.78 24.18 8.06
N THR A 49 -32.51 24.20 6.94
CA THR A 49 -31.94 24.28 5.59
C THR A 49 -32.26 25.59 4.87
N GLY A 50 -33.25 26.35 5.34
CA GLY A 50 -33.74 27.57 4.68
C GLY A 50 -34.57 27.32 3.41
N VAL A 51 -34.75 26.06 2.99
CA VAL A 51 -35.46 25.70 1.75
C VAL A 51 -36.95 25.50 2.01
N CYS A 52 -37.79 26.20 1.25
CA CYS A 52 -39.24 26.22 1.40
C CYS A 52 -39.97 25.16 0.53
N THR A 53 -39.61 23.88 0.66
CA THR A 53 -40.34 22.78 0.00
C THR A 53 -41.27 22.06 0.99
N ASN A 54 -42.30 21.40 0.47
CA ASN A 54 -43.27 20.63 1.25
C ASN A 54 -42.99 19.11 1.24
N GLN A 55 -42.15 18.64 0.32
CA GLN A 55 -41.81 17.23 0.16
C GLN A 55 -40.33 16.97 0.43
N TYR A 56 -40.05 15.97 1.26
CA TYR A 56 -38.68 15.57 1.59
C TYR A 56 -37.86 15.14 0.37
N SER A 57 -38.48 14.51 -0.63
CA SER A 57 -37.81 14.10 -1.87
C SER A 57 -37.30 15.27 -2.68
N GLU A 58 -38.09 16.34 -2.78
CA GLU A 58 -37.73 17.57 -3.49
C GLU A 58 -36.64 18.33 -2.74
N LEU A 59 -36.81 18.49 -1.41
CA LEU A 59 -35.78 19.04 -0.52
C LEU A 59 -34.43 18.34 -0.71
N LYS A 60 -34.45 17.00 -0.69
CA LYS A 60 -33.26 16.18 -0.86
C LYS A 60 -32.63 16.37 -2.23
N GLY A 61 -33.44 16.46 -3.30
CA GLY A 61 -32.97 16.73 -4.65
C GLY A 61 -32.23 18.06 -4.73
N VAL A 62 -32.90 19.15 -4.33
CA VAL A 62 -32.35 20.51 -4.38
C VAL A 62 -31.05 20.63 -3.58
N LEU A 63 -31.02 20.12 -2.34
CA LEU A 63 -29.83 20.23 -1.49
C LEU A 63 -28.68 19.36 -1.99
N LEU A 64 -28.94 18.19 -2.56
CA LEU A 64 -27.88 17.37 -3.16
C LEU A 64 -27.40 17.93 -4.49
N GLU A 65 -28.24 18.66 -5.23
CA GLU A 65 -27.83 19.34 -6.45
C GLU A 65 -26.95 20.56 -6.14
N VAL A 66 -27.33 21.35 -5.14
CA VAL A 66 -26.59 22.58 -4.77
C VAL A 66 -25.30 22.27 -4.00
N PHE A 67 -25.35 21.35 -3.03
CA PHE A 67 -24.22 21.08 -2.12
C PHE A 67 -23.53 19.73 -2.38
N GLY A 68 -24.09 18.88 -3.24
CA GLY A 68 -23.45 17.63 -3.60
C GLY A 68 -22.29 17.84 -4.56
N LYS A 69 -21.32 16.92 -4.52
CA LYS A 69 -20.27 16.85 -5.54
C LYS A 69 -20.89 16.35 -6.84
N SER A 70 -20.58 17.02 -7.95
CA SER A 70 -20.89 16.54 -9.30
C SER A 70 -20.17 15.23 -9.59
N GLU A 71 -20.72 14.43 -10.53
CA GLU A 71 -20.11 13.17 -10.95
C GLU A 71 -18.66 13.35 -11.44
N ALA A 72 -18.40 14.42 -12.22
CA ALA A 72 -17.06 14.74 -12.70
C ALA A 72 -16.08 15.14 -11.56
N GLN A 73 -16.56 15.75 -10.47
CA GLN A 73 -15.72 16.01 -9.29
C GLN A 73 -15.39 14.72 -8.55
N LEU A 74 -16.36 13.82 -8.40
CA LEU A 74 -16.15 12.52 -7.77
C LEU A 74 -15.15 11.66 -8.54
N TYR A 75 -15.24 11.64 -9.88
CA TYR A 75 -14.26 10.93 -10.70
C TYR A 75 -12.87 11.55 -10.63
N ARG A 76 -12.75 12.89 -10.65
CA ARG A 76 -11.46 13.55 -10.48
C ARG A 76 -10.82 13.15 -9.15
N GLU A 77 -11.58 13.24 -8.06
CA GLU A 77 -11.12 12.82 -6.73
C GLU A 77 -10.71 11.34 -6.73
N LEU A 78 -11.50 10.46 -7.36
CA LEU A 78 -11.16 9.04 -7.52
C LEU A 78 -9.82 8.86 -8.24
N PHE A 79 -9.58 9.55 -9.37
CA PHE A 79 -8.33 9.46 -10.12
C PHE A 79 -7.13 10.08 -9.38
N GLU A 80 -7.38 11.08 -8.54
CA GLU A 80 -6.38 11.77 -7.73
C GLU A 80 -5.96 10.97 -6.48
N ILE A 81 -6.70 9.93 -6.09
CA ILE A 81 -6.32 9.07 -4.97
C ILE A 81 -4.88 8.59 -5.15
N ALA A 82 -4.03 8.99 -4.21
CA ALA A 82 -2.65 8.54 -4.12
C ALA A 82 -2.60 7.00 -4.02
N GLY A 83 -1.48 6.38 -4.42
CA GLY A 83 -1.30 4.94 -4.27
C GLY A 83 -1.46 4.46 -2.82
N LEU A 84 -1.32 3.15 -2.60
CA LEU A 84 -1.54 2.52 -1.29
C LEU A 84 -0.85 3.21 -0.10
N GLY A 85 0.36 3.75 -0.29
CA GLY A 85 1.12 4.41 0.77
C GLY A 85 1.31 3.50 2.00
N ASP A 86 1.06 4.04 3.18
CA ASP A 86 1.06 3.29 4.46
C ASP A 86 -0.33 2.74 4.83
N GLN A 87 -1.32 2.86 3.95
CA GLN A 87 -2.69 2.44 4.21
C GLN A 87 -2.92 0.98 3.79
N ARG A 88 -3.89 0.32 4.45
CA ARG A 88 -4.40 -0.98 4.01
C ARG A 88 -5.21 -0.84 2.72
N SER A 89 -5.11 -1.83 1.84
CA SER A 89 -5.88 -1.95 0.61
C SER A 89 -7.38 -1.99 0.88
N THR A 90 -7.82 -2.58 2.00
CA THR A 90 -9.23 -2.53 2.41
C THR A 90 -9.69 -1.12 2.76
N ALA A 91 -8.83 -0.30 3.37
CA ALA A 91 -9.13 1.10 3.67
C ALA A 91 -9.19 1.92 2.37
N LEU A 92 -8.24 1.72 1.46
CA LEU A 92 -8.23 2.33 0.12
C LEU A 92 -9.52 2.00 -0.65
N LEU A 93 -9.93 0.73 -0.67
CA LEU A 93 -11.16 0.32 -1.35
C LEU A 93 -12.40 0.99 -0.77
N ARG A 94 -12.50 1.12 0.55
CA ARG A 94 -13.62 1.84 1.19
C ARG A 94 -13.65 3.31 0.78
N HIS A 95 -12.49 3.94 0.70
CA HIS A 95 -12.40 5.32 0.23
C HIS A 95 -12.87 5.45 -1.22
N MET A 96 -12.41 4.56 -2.11
CA MET A 96 -12.85 4.52 -3.51
C MET A 96 -14.36 4.29 -3.64
N GLN A 97 -14.93 3.36 -2.86
CA GLN A 97 -16.37 3.07 -2.86
C GLN A 97 -17.24 4.23 -2.36
N ALA A 98 -16.69 5.12 -1.53
CA ALA A 98 -17.40 6.31 -1.07
C ALA A 98 -17.55 7.38 -2.17
N LEU A 99 -16.66 7.36 -3.18
CA LEU A 99 -16.67 8.29 -4.30
C LEU A 99 -17.49 7.79 -5.50
N VAL A 100 -17.87 6.51 -5.51
CA VAL A 100 -18.57 5.87 -6.62
C VAL A 100 -19.99 5.53 -6.21
N ASP A 101 -20.91 5.59 -7.17
CA ASP A 101 -22.29 5.21 -6.91
C ASP A 101 -22.42 3.75 -6.45
N PRO A 102 -23.39 3.42 -5.58
CA PRO A 102 -23.55 2.06 -5.03
C PRO A 102 -23.65 0.95 -6.08
N LYS A 103 -24.10 1.27 -7.30
CA LYS A 103 -24.23 0.32 -8.41
C LYS A 103 -22.87 -0.09 -8.97
N ASP A 104 -21.90 0.81 -8.96
CA ASP A 104 -20.60 0.63 -9.59
C ASP A 104 -19.48 0.24 -8.60
N GLN A 105 -19.81 0.15 -7.31
CA GLN A 105 -18.89 -0.28 -6.25
C GLN A 105 -18.29 -1.68 -6.42
N LYS A 106 -18.94 -2.54 -7.22
CA LYS A 106 -18.44 -3.89 -7.57
C LYS A 106 -18.07 -4.02 -9.04
N SER A 107 -17.93 -2.89 -9.74
CA SER A 107 -17.61 -2.88 -11.16
C SER A 107 -16.19 -3.41 -11.43
N LYS A 108 -15.99 -3.97 -12.62
CA LYS A 108 -14.67 -4.37 -13.09
C LYS A 108 -13.70 -3.19 -13.18
N LEU A 109 -14.22 -1.99 -13.42
CA LEU A 109 -13.45 -0.75 -13.47
C LEU A 109 -12.86 -0.42 -12.09
N LEU A 110 -13.69 -0.42 -11.03
CA LEU A 110 -13.21 -0.14 -9.68
C LEU A 110 -12.17 -1.16 -9.22
N ARG A 111 -12.36 -2.42 -9.63
CA ARG A 111 -11.40 -3.50 -9.38
C ARG A 111 -10.06 -3.26 -10.09
N ALA A 112 -10.08 -2.91 -11.38
CA ALA A 112 -8.88 -2.58 -12.13
C ALA A 112 -8.17 -1.36 -11.53
N PHE A 113 -8.94 -0.37 -11.09
CA PHE A 113 -8.40 0.80 -10.40
C PHE A 113 -7.69 0.40 -9.10
N LEU A 114 -8.33 -0.42 -8.25
CA LEU A 114 -7.72 -0.89 -7.01
C LEU A 114 -6.38 -1.58 -7.29
N LEU A 115 -6.36 -2.53 -8.23
CA LEU A 115 -5.14 -3.22 -8.65
C LEU A 115 -4.04 -2.26 -9.11
N SER A 116 -4.40 -1.23 -9.90
CA SER A 116 -3.43 -0.24 -10.41
C SER A 116 -2.78 0.61 -9.31
N ARG A 117 -3.42 0.73 -8.14
CA ARG A 117 -2.92 1.51 -7.00
C ARG A 117 -2.10 0.70 -6.00
N LEU A 118 -2.05 -0.63 -6.15
CA LEU A 118 -1.24 -1.50 -5.32
C LEU A 118 0.23 -1.47 -5.74
N PRO A 119 1.18 -1.70 -4.81
CA PRO A 119 2.59 -1.89 -5.15
C PRO A 119 2.81 -3.07 -6.14
N PRO A 120 3.82 -3.00 -7.02
CA PRO A 120 4.08 -4.04 -8.03
C PRO A 120 4.22 -5.47 -7.46
N THR A 121 4.81 -5.60 -6.26
CA THR A 121 4.97 -6.88 -5.56
C THR A 121 3.62 -7.55 -5.30
N ILE A 122 2.63 -6.77 -4.84
CA ILE A 122 1.28 -7.27 -4.55
C ILE A 122 0.52 -7.56 -5.84
N GLN A 123 0.68 -6.69 -6.85
CA GLN A 123 0.09 -6.92 -8.18
C GLN A 123 0.56 -8.24 -8.80
N GLN A 124 1.84 -8.59 -8.67
CA GLN A 124 2.38 -9.84 -9.18
C GLN A 124 1.83 -11.06 -8.43
N ALA A 125 1.74 -10.98 -7.11
CA ALA A 125 1.19 -12.05 -6.27
C ALA A 125 -0.29 -12.33 -6.59
N LEU A 126 -1.10 -11.27 -6.69
CA LEU A 126 -2.54 -11.38 -6.92
C LEU A 126 -2.89 -11.57 -8.41
N GLY A 127 -2.05 -11.10 -9.33
CA GLY A 127 -2.32 -11.15 -10.78
C GLY A 127 -2.44 -12.57 -11.34
N ARG A 128 -1.81 -13.56 -10.69
CA ARG A 128 -1.86 -14.96 -11.14
C ARG A 128 -3.20 -15.65 -10.84
N ASN A 129 -3.82 -15.33 -9.70
CA ASN A 129 -5.14 -15.84 -9.31
C ASN A 129 -5.88 -14.77 -8.51
N PRO A 130 -6.51 -13.80 -9.18
CA PRO A 130 -7.11 -12.69 -8.47
C PRO A 130 -8.52 -13.10 -7.96
N PRO A 131 -8.83 -12.95 -6.66
CA PRO A 131 -10.12 -13.36 -6.07
C PRO A 131 -11.31 -12.69 -6.78
N PRO A 132 -12.45 -13.35 -7.03
CA PRO A 132 -13.51 -12.80 -7.87
C PRO A 132 -14.16 -11.53 -7.29
N ASP A 133 -14.36 -11.49 -5.97
CA ASP A 133 -14.93 -10.34 -5.28
C ASP A 133 -13.87 -9.25 -5.03
N ILE A 134 -14.27 -7.99 -5.11
CA ILE A 134 -13.38 -6.83 -4.94
C ILE A 134 -12.93 -6.67 -3.48
N MET A 135 -13.79 -6.98 -2.51
CA MET A 135 -13.43 -6.94 -1.09
C MET A 135 -12.44 -8.05 -0.76
N ASP A 136 -12.64 -9.24 -1.31
CA ASP A 136 -11.72 -10.35 -1.09
C ASP A 136 -10.36 -10.10 -1.77
N LEU A 137 -10.34 -9.42 -2.91
CA LEU A 137 -9.10 -8.93 -3.52
C LEU A 137 -8.36 -7.94 -2.60
N ALA A 138 -9.08 -6.99 -1.99
CA ALA A 138 -8.47 -6.04 -1.06
C ALA A 138 -7.92 -6.72 0.21
N LYS A 139 -8.64 -7.71 0.75
CA LYS A 139 -8.17 -8.48 1.91
C LYS A 139 -6.92 -9.31 1.57
N ALA A 140 -6.91 -9.96 0.41
CA ALA A 140 -5.74 -10.72 -0.04
C ALA A 140 -4.52 -9.79 -0.26
N ALA A 141 -4.73 -8.57 -0.73
CA ALA A 141 -3.67 -7.56 -0.82
C ALA A 141 -3.10 -7.19 0.57
N ASP A 142 -3.98 -7.00 1.56
CA ASP A 142 -3.56 -6.72 2.95
C ASP A 142 -2.77 -7.90 3.54
N GLU A 143 -3.21 -9.13 3.32
CA GLU A 143 -2.53 -10.33 3.79
C GLU A 143 -1.12 -10.47 3.17
N VAL A 144 -0.98 -10.20 1.86
CA VAL A 144 0.33 -10.21 1.19
C VAL A 144 1.24 -9.10 1.72
N LEU A 145 0.69 -7.91 2.01
CA LEU A 145 1.45 -6.79 2.58
C LEU A 145 1.99 -7.14 3.97
N GLU A 146 1.11 -7.63 4.85
CA GLU A 146 1.47 -8.14 6.18
C GLU A 146 2.45 -9.33 6.05
N ALA A 147 2.34 -10.10 4.97
CA ALA A 147 3.27 -11.19 4.69
C ALA A 147 4.69 -10.69 4.36
N SER A 148 4.79 -9.62 3.57
CA SER A 148 6.07 -9.00 3.25
C SER A 148 6.71 -8.29 4.45
N ASP A 149 5.93 -7.67 5.33
CA ASP A 149 6.46 -6.93 6.48
C ASP A 149 7.14 -7.84 7.53
N HIS A 150 6.58 -9.04 7.76
CA HIS A 150 7.20 -10.00 8.68
C HIS A 150 8.46 -10.67 8.08
N SER A 151 8.61 -10.65 6.75
CA SER A 151 9.85 -11.11 6.12
C SER A 151 11.01 -10.10 6.27
N SER A 152 10.68 -8.83 6.56
CA SER A 152 11.65 -7.74 6.72
C SER A 152 12.11 -7.51 8.17
N THR A 153 11.50 -8.15 9.18
CA THR A 153 11.90 -8.00 10.60
C THR A 153 13.07 -8.88 11.01
N PHE A 154 13.68 -9.64 10.09
CA PHE A 154 15.02 -10.17 10.32
C PHE A 154 16.06 -9.06 10.07
N ILE A 155 16.10 -8.06 10.96
CA ILE A 155 17.34 -7.35 11.24
C ILE A 155 18.28 -8.44 11.75
N GLN A 156 19.05 -9.06 10.85
CA GLN A 156 20.22 -9.79 11.30
C GLN A 156 21.04 -8.77 12.07
N PRO A 157 21.34 -9.01 13.37
CA PRO A 157 22.43 -8.26 13.95
C PRO A 157 23.61 -8.50 13.03
N VAL A 158 24.29 -7.44 12.59
CA VAL A 158 25.63 -7.56 12.00
C VAL A 158 26.50 -8.14 13.11
N LEU A 159 26.43 -9.46 13.29
CA LEU A 159 27.40 -10.21 14.05
C LEU A 159 28.65 -10.10 13.22
N ARG A 160 29.56 -9.25 13.69
CA ARG A 160 31.00 -9.34 13.42
C ARG A 160 31.36 -10.83 13.50
N GLY A 161 31.55 -11.43 12.33
CA GLY A 161 31.72 -12.87 12.20
C GLY A 161 32.99 -13.33 12.89
N ASN A 162 32.84 -14.07 13.98
CA ASN A 162 33.86 -14.97 14.49
C ASN A 162 33.61 -16.34 13.84
N HIS A 163 34.18 -16.56 12.65
CA HIS A 163 34.15 -17.86 11.97
C HIS A 163 35.40 -18.67 12.31
N SER A 164 35.29 -19.56 13.29
CA SER A 164 36.16 -20.73 13.41
C SER A 164 35.52 -21.91 12.68
N ARG A 165 36.11 -22.26 11.53
CA ARG A 165 36.39 -23.60 10.93
C ARG A 165 35.30 -24.67 11.10
N THR A 166 34.78 -25.31 10.03
CA THR A 166 35.51 -26.31 9.24
C THR A 166 34.92 -26.58 7.84
N SER A 167 35.84 -26.88 6.91
CA SER A 167 35.74 -27.83 5.77
C SER A 167 34.76 -27.58 4.60
N GLY A 168 35.25 -26.80 3.63
CA GLY A 168 34.84 -26.79 2.23
C GLY A 168 35.95 -26.15 1.39
N VAL A 169 37.00 -26.91 1.06
CA VAL A 169 38.22 -26.40 0.39
C VAL A 169 37.91 -26.02 -1.05
N LYS A 170 37.58 -24.75 -1.29
CA LYS A 170 37.76 -24.11 -2.60
C LYS A 170 39.23 -23.66 -2.66
N SER A 171 40.06 -24.39 -3.41
CA SER A 171 41.47 -24.05 -3.60
C SER A 171 41.58 -22.67 -4.25
N LYS A 172 42.18 -21.71 -3.54
CA LYS A 172 42.61 -20.44 -4.14
C LYS A 172 43.67 -20.77 -5.20
N PRO A 173 43.69 -20.12 -6.37
CA PRO A 173 44.77 -20.32 -7.31
C PRO A 173 46.09 -19.89 -6.65
N LEU A 174 47.02 -20.83 -6.49
CA LEU A 174 48.36 -20.64 -5.92
C LEU A 174 49.29 -19.78 -6.80
N ARG A 175 48.74 -18.94 -7.68
CA ARG A 175 49.50 -18.21 -8.71
C ARG A 175 49.17 -16.72 -8.64
N CYS A 176 50.22 -15.89 -8.58
CA CYS A 176 50.08 -14.46 -8.71
C CYS A 176 49.60 -14.09 -10.13
N TRP A 177 49.04 -12.89 -10.29
CA TRP A 177 48.52 -12.39 -11.57
C TRP A 177 49.53 -12.55 -12.73
N TYR A 178 50.81 -12.29 -12.47
CA TYR A 178 51.86 -12.44 -13.47
C TYR A 178 52.06 -13.90 -13.93
N HIS A 179 51.95 -14.87 -13.02
CA HIS A 179 51.98 -16.30 -13.37
C HIS A 179 50.69 -16.80 -14.01
N ALA A 180 49.55 -16.12 -13.80
CA ALA A 180 48.31 -16.41 -14.51
C ALA A 180 48.38 -16.00 -15.99
N SER A 181 49.09 -14.91 -16.30
CA SER A 181 49.24 -14.41 -17.67
C SER A 181 50.37 -15.07 -18.47
N TYR A 182 51.49 -15.41 -17.81
CA TYR A 182 52.72 -15.85 -18.51
C TYR A 182 53.18 -17.28 -18.17
N GLY A 183 52.50 -17.96 -17.25
CA GLY A 183 52.77 -19.36 -16.90
C GLY A 183 54.23 -19.60 -16.48
N LEU A 184 54.82 -20.73 -16.92
CA LEU A 184 56.18 -21.16 -16.55
C LEU A 184 57.31 -20.32 -17.19
N LYS A 185 57.00 -19.38 -18.09
CA LYS A 185 57.98 -18.49 -18.72
C LYS A 185 58.25 -17.22 -17.91
N ALA A 186 57.53 -17.02 -16.80
CA ALA A 186 57.56 -15.83 -15.97
C ALA A 186 58.79 -15.73 -15.05
N ARG A 187 60.00 -15.67 -15.61
CA ARG A 187 61.28 -15.68 -14.88
C ARG A 187 61.66 -14.35 -14.17
N LYS A 188 60.80 -13.33 -14.21
CA LYS A 188 61.07 -11.98 -13.67
C LYS A 188 60.00 -11.52 -12.66
N CYS A 189 59.38 -12.46 -11.94
CA CYS A 189 58.40 -12.11 -10.92
C CYS A 189 59.09 -11.37 -9.75
N LEU A 190 58.88 -10.06 -9.63
CA LEU A 190 59.45 -9.20 -8.57
C LEU A 190 58.54 -9.14 -7.34
N HIS A 191 58.17 -10.30 -6.78
CA HIS A 191 57.30 -10.34 -5.61
C HIS A 191 58.11 -10.28 -4.31
N THR A 192 58.20 -9.09 -3.72
CA THR A 192 58.79 -8.86 -2.40
C THR A 192 57.70 -8.77 -1.35
N THR A 193 57.67 -9.80 -0.49
CA THR A 193 57.11 -9.88 0.87
C THR A 193 55.58 -9.82 1.06
N LEU A 194 55.08 -10.92 1.64
CA LEU A 194 53.83 -11.12 2.39
C LEU A 194 52.56 -11.63 1.66
N THR A 195 52.67 -12.64 0.79
CA THR A 195 51.76 -13.82 0.71
C THR A 195 52.30 -14.84 -0.29
N LEU A 196 52.16 -16.16 -0.03
CA LEU A 196 52.86 -17.25 -0.73
C LEU A 196 52.93 -17.12 -2.27
N CYS A 197 54.15 -17.12 -2.79
CA CYS A 197 54.53 -17.36 -4.17
C CYS A 197 55.50 -18.54 -4.15
N ASP A 198 55.03 -19.76 -4.45
CA ASP A 198 55.89 -20.93 -4.57
C ASP A 198 55.81 -21.47 -6.00
N MET A 199 56.91 -21.30 -6.73
CA MET A 199 57.57 -22.38 -7.48
C MET A 199 59.01 -21.93 -7.76
N SER A 200 59.89 -22.35 -6.85
CA SER A 200 61.30 -22.68 -7.08
C SER A 200 62.05 -21.81 -8.10
N ASN A 201 62.56 -20.69 -7.60
CA ASN A 201 63.64 -19.98 -8.27
C ASN A 201 64.94 -20.80 -8.06
N ALA A 202 65.35 -21.58 -9.06
CA ALA A 202 66.70 -22.14 -9.10
C ALA A 202 67.49 -21.44 -10.21
N PRO A 203 68.36 -20.48 -9.89
CA PRO A 203 69.65 -20.39 -10.55
C PRO A 203 70.60 -21.34 -9.79
N SER A 204 71.02 -22.38 -10.49
CA SER A 204 72.14 -23.24 -10.12
C SER A 204 73.37 -22.41 -9.72
N ALA A 205 74.05 -22.89 -8.69
CA ALA A 205 75.31 -22.41 -8.15
C ALA A 205 76.26 -21.78 -9.18
N GLY A 206 76.71 -20.58 -8.85
CA GLY A 206 77.95 -19.99 -9.35
C GLY A 206 78.68 -19.38 -8.15
N ASN A 207 79.37 -20.23 -7.38
CA ASN A 207 80.39 -19.77 -6.45
C ASN A 207 81.48 -19.05 -7.26
N VAL A 208 81.69 -17.76 -6.99
CA VAL A 208 83.01 -17.15 -7.09
C VAL A 208 83.23 -16.44 -5.76
N SER A 209 83.97 -17.10 -4.86
CA SER A 209 84.58 -16.45 -3.71
C SER A 209 85.43 -15.29 -4.22
N ALA A 210 85.16 -14.10 -3.71
CA ALA A 210 86.21 -13.14 -3.48
C ALA A 210 86.96 -13.60 -2.24
N ASP A 211 88.27 -13.75 -2.32
CA ASP A 211 89.16 -13.12 -1.36
C ASP A 211 90.60 -13.10 -1.91
N ASN A 212 91.17 -11.90 -1.80
CA ASN A 212 92.59 -11.62 -1.72
C ASN A 212 92.97 -11.63 -0.23
#